data_AF-A0A9E5TDU3-F1
#
_entry.id   AF-A0A9E5TDU3-F1
#
_cell.length_a   1.000
_cell.length_b   1.000
_cell.length_c   1.000
_cell.angle_alpha   90.00
_cell.angle_beta   90.00
_cell.angle_gamma   90.00
#
_symmetry.space_group_name_H-M   'P 1'
#
loop_
_entity.id
_entity.type
_entity.pdbx_description
1 polymer ?
#
loop_
_entity_poly.entity_id
_entity_poly.type
_entity_poly.pdbx_seq_one_letter_code
_entity_poly.pdbx_strand_id
1 'polypeptide(L)'
;TKSLFERRDVIVVASVSCIYGLGSPEDYEQITLQAERGQTVDRDSMLRRLVDMQYKRTSASLERGRFRVRGDVLEIHSADEELITRIELFGDQV
;
A
#
# COMPACT_ATOMS: atom_id res chain seq x y z
N THR A 1 -2.53 12.32 2.11
CA THR A 1 -1.21 13.00 2.24
C THR A 1 -0.10 12.36 1.41
N LYS A 2 -0.32 11.17 0.80
CA LYS A 2 0.58 10.49 -0.15
C LYS A 2 1.26 11.42 -1.17
N SER A 3 0.52 12.40 -1.69
CA SER A 3 1.02 13.34 -2.70
C SER A 3 2.29 14.10 -2.27
N LEU A 4 2.46 14.39 -0.96
CA LEU A 4 3.67 15.05 -0.43
C LEU A 4 4.95 14.23 -0.66
N PHE A 5 4.82 12.91 -0.76
CA PHE A 5 5.96 11.99 -0.96
C PHE A 5 6.13 11.59 -2.43
N GLU A 6 5.06 11.64 -3.23
CA GLU A 6 5.12 11.27 -4.66
C GLU A 6 5.54 12.43 -5.56
N ARG A 7 5.26 13.68 -5.17
CA ARG A 7 5.40 14.86 -6.03
C ARG A 7 5.79 16.10 -5.25
N ARG A 8 6.54 17.01 -5.89
CA ARG A 8 6.97 18.29 -5.29
C ARG A 8 5.95 19.42 -5.44
N ASP A 9 4.96 19.27 -6.32
CA ASP A 9 3.97 20.29 -6.64
C ASP A 9 2.66 20.07 -5.87
N VAL A 10 2.72 20.21 -4.54
CA VAL A 10 1.60 19.93 -3.64
C VAL A 10 1.26 21.14 -2.79
N ILE A 11 -0.02 21.49 -2.73
CA ILE A 11 -0.58 22.49 -1.81
C ILE A 11 -1.50 21.75 -0.83
N VAL A 12 -1.26 21.92 0.48
CA VAL A 12 -2.07 21.29 1.54
C VAL A 12 -2.89 22.37 2.24
N VAL A 13 -4.20 22.16 2.31
CA VAL A 13 -5.11 22.99 3.14
C VAL A 13 -5.49 22.15 4.37
N ALA A 14 -5.18 22.65 5.57
CA ALA A 14 -5.40 21.90 6.81
C ALA A 14 -5.90 22.80 7.94
N SER A 15 -6.58 22.19 8.92
CA SER A 15 -7.01 22.84 10.17
C SER A 15 -5.92 22.76 11.24
N VAL A 16 -6.14 23.41 12.39
CA VAL A 16 -5.18 23.42 13.52
C VAL A 16 -4.84 22.00 14.02
N SER A 17 -5.65 20.98 13.74
CA SER A 17 -5.30 19.60 14.13
C SER A 17 -4.06 19.06 13.39
N CYS A 18 -3.57 19.71 12.33
CA CYS A 18 -2.41 19.24 11.57
C CYS A 18 -1.09 19.29 12.35
N ILE A 19 -1.01 20.02 13.47
CA ILE A 19 0.19 20.04 14.32
C ILE A 19 0.20 18.90 15.36
N TYR A 20 -0.85 18.08 15.41
CA TYR A 20 -0.99 16.97 16.34
C TYR A 20 -1.16 15.64 15.58
N GLY A 21 -0.54 14.56 16.08
CA GLY A 21 -0.76 13.21 15.54
C GLY A 21 0.01 12.87 14.25
N LEU A 22 0.98 13.70 13.86
CA LEU A 22 1.93 13.35 12.80
C LEU A 22 2.97 12.37 13.38
N GLY A 23 2.91 11.10 12.95
CA GLY A 23 4.04 10.18 13.09
C GLY A 23 5.26 10.69 12.32
N SER A 24 6.45 10.14 12.57
CA SER A 24 7.63 10.59 11.82
C SER A 24 7.46 10.29 10.32
N PRO A 25 7.93 11.17 9.41
CA PRO A 25 7.91 10.89 7.97
C PRO A 25 8.69 9.62 7.61
N GLU A 26 9.77 9.36 8.35
CA GLU A 26 10.66 8.21 8.21
C GLU A 26 9.92 6.90 8.50
N ASP A 27 9.05 6.87 9.53
CA ASP A 27 8.20 5.72 9.80
C ASP A 27 7.21 5.47 8.65
N TYR A 28 6.70 6.54 8.01
CA TYR A 28 5.76 6.42 6.90
C TYR A 28 6.39 5.81 5.63
N GLU A 29 7.65 6.15 5.35
CA GLU A 29 8.39 5.55 4.23
C GLU A 29 8.67 4.06 4.47
N GLN A 30 9.00 3.66 5.69
CA GLN A 30 9.23 2.24 6.03
C GLN A 30 7.97 1.38 5.87
N ILE A 31 6.80 1.98 6.08
CA ILE A 31 5.49 1.34 5.97
C ILE A 31 4.98 1.29 4.51
N THR A 32 5.69 1.86 3.54
CA THR A 32 5.25 1.80 2.13
C THR A 32 5.74 0.55 1.43
N LEU A 33 4.82 -0.25 0.86
CA LEU A 33 5.14 -1.35 -0.03
C LEU A 33 5.38 -0.81 -1.45
N GLN A 34 6.63 -0.80 -1.89
CA GLN A 34 6.99 -0.53 -3.29
C GLN A 34 7.08 -1.84 -4.07
N ALA A 35 6.41 -1.88 -5.22
CA ALA A 35 6.47 -2.99 -6.16
C ALA A 35 6.73 -2.42 -7.55
N GLU A 36 7.84 -2.80 -8.16
CA GLU A 36 8.21 -2.43 -9.53
C GLU A 36 8.21 -3.64 -10.45
N ARG A 37 7.84 -3.42 -11.72
CA ARG A 37 7.82 -4.49 -12.73
C ARG A 37 9.25 -5.03 -12.94
N GLY A 38 9.41 -6.34 -12.82
CA GLY A 38 10.69 -7.03 -12.92
C GLY A 38 11.40 -7.23 -11.59
N GLN A 39 10.89 -6.68 -10.48
CA GLN A 39 11.43 -6.89 -9.15
C GLN A 39 11.24 -8.34 -8.71
N THR A 40 12.31 -8.96 -8.19
CA THR A 40 12.22 -10.26 -7.52
C THR A 40 11.80 -10.04 -6.08
N VAL A 41 10.62 -10.51 -5.72
CA VAL A 41 10.09 -10.38 -4.37
C VAL A 41 9.34 -11.66 -4.00
N ASP A 42 9.64 -12.19 -2.80
CA ASP A 42 8.93 -13.35 -2.30
C ASP A 42 7.48 -12.97 -1.99
N ARG A 43 6.53 -13.73 -2.53
CA ARG A 43 5.11 -13.49 -2.33
C ARG A 43 4.76 -13.46 -0.85
N ASP A 44 5.25 -14.41 -0.07
CA ASP A 44 4.90 -14.50 1.35
C ASP A 44 5.46 -13.30 2.15
N SER A 45 6.63 -12.79 1.76
CA SER A 45 7.18 -11.54 2.29
C SER A 45 6.29 -10.33 2.01
N MET A 46 5.74 -10.19 0.79
CA MET A 46 4.81 -9.11 0.47
C MET A 46 3.54 -9.19 1.31
N LEU A 47 2.98 -10.40 1.46
CA LEU A 47 1.76 -10.61 2.23
C LEU A 47 1.96 -10.25 3.71
N ARG A 48 3.10 -10.64 4.29
CA ARG A 48 3.45 -10.23 5.67
C ARG A 48 3.53 -8.72 5.80
N ARG A 49 4.22 -8.06 4.86
CA ARG A 49 4.36 -6.60 4.87
C ARG A 49 3.02 -5.88 4.76
N LEU A 50 2.08 -6.37 3.94
CA LEU A 50 0.72 -5.85 3.89
C LEU A 50 -0.02 -5.99 5.23
N VAL A 51 0.15 -7.11 5.93
CA VAL A 51 -0.42 -7.32 7.27
C VAL A 51 0.20 -6.38 8.30
N ASP A 52 1.53 -6.17 8.25
CA ASP A 52 2.23 -5.23 9.12
C ASP A 52 1.73 -3.79 8.92
N MET A 53 1.42 -3.44 7.67
CA MET A 53 0.74 -2.19 7.28
C MET A 53 -0.76 -2.12 7.65
N GLN A 54 -1.26 -3.06 8.47
CA GLN A 54 -2.65 -3.15 8.92
C GLN A 54 -3.68 -3.50 7.83
N TYR A 55 -3.27 -4.01 6.67
CA TYR A 55 -4.23 -4.52 5.69
C TYR A 55 -4.77 -5.88 6.09
N LYS A 56 -6.05 -6.12 5.82
CA LYS A 56 -6.70 -7.40 6.10
C LYS A 56 -6.83 -8.25 4.85
N ARG A 57 -6.41 -9.51 4.93
CA ARG A 57 -6.66 -10.50 3.87
C ARG A 57 -8.15 -10.86 3.81
N THR A 58 -8.71 -10.89 2.62
CA THR A 58 -10.09 -11.36 2.39
C THR A 58 -10.19 -12.26 1.16
N SER A 59 -11.06 -13.26 1.22
CA SER A 59 -11.46 -14.08 0.06
C SER A 59 -12.75 -13.58 -0.61
N ALA A 60 -13.47 -12.66 0.03
CA ALA A 60 -14.78 -12.17 -0.38
C ALA A 60 -14.68 -10.83 -1.14
N SER A 61 -15.50 -9.86 -0.78
CA SER A 61 -15.50 -8.48 -1.31
C SER A 61 -14.19 -7.77 -0.97
N LEU A 62 -13.58 -7.15 -1.98
CA LEU A 62 -12.39 -6.33 -1.81
C LEU A 62 -12.84 -4.92 -1.39
N GLU A 63 -12.73 -4.65 -0.09
CA GLU A 63 -13.05 -3.35 0.53
C GLU A 63 -11.77 -2.57 0.83
N ARG A 64 -11.88 -1.27 1.12
CA ARG A 64 -10.71 -0.40 1.40
C ARG A 64 -9.91 -0.96 2.57
N GLY A 65 -8.58 -0.94 2.45
CA GLY A 65 -7.68 -1.52 3.46
C GLY A 65 -7.67 -3.05 3.48
N ARG A 66 -8.13 -3.70 2.41
CA ARG A 66 -8.09 -5.15 2.25
C ARG A 66 -7.32 -5.56 1.00
N PHE A 67 -6.75 -6.75 1.06
CA PHE A 67 -6.14 -7.40 -0.10
C PHE A 67 -6.68 -8.83 -0.27
N ARG A 68 -6.61 -9.33 -1.50
CA ARG A 68 -7.01 -10.68 -1.88
C ARG A 68 -5.92 -11.31 -2.73
N VAL A 69 -5.75 -12.62 -2.58
CA VAL A 69 -4.81 -13.43 -3.38
C VAL A 69 -5.61 -14.48 -4.13
N ARG A 70 -5.38 -14.58 -5.45
CA ARG A 70 -5.95 -15.60 -6.33
C ARG A 70 -4.83 -16.21 -7.18
N GLY A 71 -4.30 -17.35 -6.73
CA GLY A 71 -3.12 -17.95 -7.35
C GLY A 71 -1.93 -16.99 -7.25
N ASP A 72 -1.44 -16.57 -8.40
CA ASP A 72 -0.31 -15.65 -8.52
C ASP A 72 -0.75 -14.18 -8.65
N VAL A 73 -2.04 -13.90 -8.61
CA VAL A 73 -2.59 -12.55 -8.67
C VAL A 73 -2.87 -12.04 -7.26
N LEU A 74 -2.25 -10.90 -6.92
CA LEU A 74 -2.49 -10.14 -5.71
C LEU A 74 -3.29 -8.87 -6.05
N GLU A 75 -4.46 -8.72 -5.45
CA GLU A 75 -5.30 -7.53 -5.59
C GLU A 75 -5.32 -6.77 -4.27
N ILE A 76 -4.99 -5.48 -4.30
CA ILE A 76 -4.90 -4.61 -3.13
C ILE A 76 -5.84 -3.43 -3.36
N HIS A 77 -6.72 -3.18 -2.39
CA HIS A 77 -7.53 -1.98 -2.39
C HIS A 77 -7.01 -1.04 -1.31
N SER A 78 -6.31 0.00 -1.75
CA SER A 78 -5.69 0.99 -0.87
C SER A 78 -6.75 1.66 0.01
N ALA A 79 -6.34 2.08 1.21
CA ALA A 79 -7.22 2.84 2.09
C ALA A 79 -7.62 4.18 1.45
N ASP A 80 -6.69 4.82 0.74
CA ASP A 80 -6.81 6.19 0.25
C ASP A 80 -7.29 6.31 -1.20
N GLU A 81 -7.27 5.22 -1.98
CA GLU A 81 -7.63 5.24 -3.41
C GLU A 81 -8.93 4.46 -3.68
N GLU A 82 -9.69 4.88 -4.70
CA GLU A 82 -10.84 4.13 -5.22
C GLU A 82 -10.44 3.01 -6.19
N LEU A 83 -9.17 3.01 -6.60
CA LEU A 83 -8.65 2.07 -7.58
C LEU A 83 -8.10 0.83 -6.87
N ILE A 84 -8.36 -0.33 -7.48
CA ILE A 84 -7.79 -1.60 -7.06
C ILE A 84 -6.47 -1.77 -7.81
N THR A 85 -5.38 -1.94 -7.07
CA THR A 85 -4.08 -2.30 -7.64
C THR A 85 -4.02 -3.81 -7.81
N ARG A 86 -3.73 -4.28 -9.02
CA ARG A 86 -3.53 -5.70 -9.33
C ARG A 86 -2.06 -5.93 -9.66
N ILE A 87 -1.44 -6.84 -8.92
CA ILE A 87 -0.06 -7.28 -9.10
C ILE A 87 -0.13 -8.74 -9.54
N GLU A 88 0.45 -9.06 -10.70
CA GLU A 88 0.58 -10.43 -11.17
C GLU A 88 1.99 -10.91 -10.91
N LEU A 89 2.13 -12.03 -10.22
CA LEU A 89 3.41 -12.63 -9.93
C LEU A 89 3.65 -13.78 -10.92
N PHE A 90 4.90 -13.96 -11.33
CA PHE A 90 5.35 -15.14 -12.08
C PHE A 90 6.45 -15.83 -11.28
N GLY A 91 6.06 -16.75 -10.41
CA GLY A 91 6.95 -17.28 -9.38
C GLY A 91 7.31 -16.19 -8.37
N ASP A 92 8.57 -15.78 -8.35
CA ASP A 92 9.11 -14.76 -7.44
C ASP A 92 9.29 -13.38 -8.11
N GLN A 93 8.70 -13.16 -9.29
CA GLN A 93 8.84 -11.91 -10.04
C GLN A 93 7.51 -11.18 -10.23
N VAL A 94 7.54 -9.85 -10.06
CA VAL A 94 6.43 -8.90 -10.30
C VAL A 94 6.35 -8.44 -11.76
#